data_AF-A0A1B7NQK0-F1
#
_entry.id   AF-A0A1B7NQK0-F1
#
_cell.length_a   1.000
_cell.length_b   1.000
_cell.length_c   1.000
_cell.angle_alpha   90.00
_cell.angle_beta   90.00
_cell.angle_gamma   90.00
#
_symmetry.space_group_name_H-M   'P 1'
#
loop_
_entity.id
_entity.type
_entity.pdbx_description
1 polymer ?
#
loop_
_entity_poly.entity_id
_entity_poly.type
_entity_poly.pdbx_seq_one_letter_code
_entity_poly.pdbx_strand_id
1 'polypeptide(L)'
;MGNVKPARELRSNTLLPAQAATPQQLFNSIRKTILDTSESTDLSYESIPPPVGLQLATSFCEDPEIERAHPRISYNSHTQTLTVRIMPTRIHDAHQPWLDDEMLNMVSSGFLSVPEKHFLKRLVGTTFQGFVAPYGASSKEPDTCILPDAQHLPTLIFETGWSKSWPRLDRDKDLWLLGGAPTVQQVFLIRWSKLSGNRVKGEIHVYGRDGTGQPTLLQAEPIFPVPLDKPNQTLQITRAQLFGAKVFPGRNPTDTYNLSVANLRANADPFIRFMGFIPA
;
A
#
# COMPACT_ATOMS: atom_id res chain seq x y z
N MET A 1 -35.86 -0.56 -12.58
CA MET A 1 -34.88 -0.64 -13.68
C MET A 1 -33.58 -0.04 -13.19
N GLY A 2 -32.47 -0.77 -13.36
CA GLY A 2 -31.15 -0.42 -12.84
C GLY A 2 -30.44 -1.65 -12.28
N ASN A 3 -30.10 -2.60 -13.15
CA ASN A 3 -29.46 -3.85 -12.80
C ASN A 3 -27.96 -3.59 -12.55
N VAL A 4 -27.58 -3.37 -11.29
CA VAL A 4 -26.17 -3.20 -10.90
C VAL A 4 -25.53 -4.58 -10.83
N LYS A 5 -24.69 -4.90 -11.83
CA LYS A 5 -23.88 -6.12 -11.81
C LYS A 5 -22.88 -6.04 -10.65
N PRO A 6 -22.78 -7.06 -9.78
CA PRO A 6 -21.74 -7.11 -8.76
C PRO A 6 -20.37 -7.20 -9.43
N ALA A 7 -19.44 -6.32 -9.05
CA ALA A 7 -18.05 -6.35 -9.50
C ALA A 7 -17.44 -7.73 -9.16
N ARG A 8 -17.20 -8.53 -10.20
CA ARG A 8 -16.71 -9.90 -10.10
C ARG A 8 -15.21 -9.90 -10.30
N GLU A 9 -14.46 -9.70 -9.21
CA GLU A 9 -12.99 -9.79 -9.28
C GLU A 9 -12.56 -11.23 -9.61
N LEU A 10 -12.16 -11.42 -10.88
CA LEU A 10 -11.62 -12.64 -11.44
C LEU A 10 -10.09 -12.63 -11.30
N ARG A 11 -9.52 -13.76 -10.88
CA ARG A 11 -8.08 -14.01 -11.00
C ARG A 11 -7.81 -14.68 -12.33
N SER A 12 -6.93 -14.12 -13.13
CA SER A 12 -6.19 -14.87 -14.14
C SER A 12 -4.80 -15.19 -13.56
N ASN A 13 -4.56 -16.46 -13.24
CA ASN A 13 -3.19 -16.97 -13.16
C ASN A 13 -2.71 -17.11 -14.60
N THR A 14 -2.18 -16.05 -15.19
CA THR A 14 -1.63 -16.11 -16.54
C THR A 14 -0.26 -16.78 -16.45
N LEU A 15 -0.23 -18.11 -16.50
CA LEU A 15 0.99 -18.86 -16.75
C LEU A 15 1.44 -18.53 -18.18
N LEU A 16 2.53 -17.77 -18.30
CA LEU A 16 3.17 -17.54 -19.59
C LEU A 16 3.64 -18.90 -20.16
N PRO A 17 3.49 -19.14 -21.48
CA PRO A 17 4.00 -20.37 -22.10
C PRO A 17 5.50 -20.51 -21.84
N ALA A 18 5.92 -21.73 -21.49
CA ALA A 18 7.28 -22.09 -21.06
C ALA A 18 8.38 -22.01 -22.16
N GLN A 19 8.24 -21.14 -23.16
CA GLN A 19 9.34 -20.72 -24.01
C GLN A 19 9.77 -19.32 -23.55
N ALA A 20 11.09 -19.10 -23.41
CA ALA A 20 11.66 -17.85 -22.92
C ALA A 20 11.26 -16.67 -23.81
N ALA A 21 10.08 -16.11 -23.54
CA ALA A 21 9.59 -14.92 -24.19
C ALA A 21 10.63 -13.82 -23.97
N THR A 22 11.02 -13.15 -25.05
CA THR A 22 11.95 -12.03 -24.93
C THR A 22 11.33 -10.94 -24.04
N PRO A 23 12.13 -10.07 -23.40
CA PRO A 23 11.60 -8.95 -22.62
C PRO A 23 10.55 -8.13 -23.40
N GLN A 24 10.73 -7.94 -24.70
CA GLN A 24 9.77 -7.26 -25.56
C GLN A 24 8.45 -8.03 -25.73
N GLN A 25 8.50 -9.35 -25.89
CA GLN A 25 7.30 -10.18 -25.98
C GLN A 25 6.50 -10.16 -24.67
N LEU A 26 7.21 -10.23 -23.54
CA LEU A 26 6.60 -10.08 -22.21
C LEU A 26 5.95 -8.71 -22.05
N PHE A 27 6.67 -7.63 -22.40
CA PHE A 27 6.14 -6.27 -22.36
C PHE A 27 4.85 -6.14 -23.15
N ASN A 28 4.86 -6.53 -24.43
CA ASN A 28 3.69 -6.42 -25.30
C ASN A 28 2.50 -7.24 -24.80
N SER A 29 2.74 -8.45 -24.26
CA SER A 29 1.69 -9.33 -23.74
C SER A 29 1.04 -8.76 -22.48
N ILE A 30 1.85 -8.29 -21.52
CA ILE A 30 1.37 -7.71 -20.27
C ILE A 30 0.65 -6.38 -20.57
N ARG A 31 1.23 -5.53 -21.43
CA ARG A 31 0.63 -4.27 -21.88
C ARG A 31 -0.75 -4.48 -22.46
N LYS A 32 -0.90 -5.44 -23.39
CA LYS A 32 -2.19 -5.80 -23.97
C LYS A 32 -3.18 -6.23 -22.88
N THR A 33 -2.75 -7.07 -21.94
CA THR A 33 -3.59 -7.52 -20.83
C THR A 33 -4.06 -6.35 -19.97
N ILE A 34 -3.20 -5.38 -19.67
CA ILE A 34 -3.55 -4.18 -18.91
C ILE A 34 -4.64 -3.39 -19.63
N LEU A 35 -4.43 -3.10 -20.92
CA LEU A 35 -5.33 -2.26 -21.71
C LEU A 35 -6.68 -2.92 -22.02
N ASP A 36 -6.71 -4.25 -22.13
CA ASP A 36 -7.93 -5.03 -22.38
C ASP A 36 -8.76 -5.26 -21.09
N THR A 37 -8.20 -4.97 -19.91
CA THR A 37 -8.88 -5.23 -18.62
C THR A 37 -9.81 -4.06 -18.25
N SER A 38 -11.11 -4.36 -18.10
CA SER A 38 -12.15 -3.38 -17.79
C SER A 38 -12.70 -3.45 -16.34
N GLU A 39 -12.23 -4.41 -15.54
CA GLU A 39 -12.66 -4.61 -14.15
C GLU A 39 -11.47 -4.55 -13.18
N SER A 40 -11.75 -4.26 -11.90
CA SER A 40 -10.75 -4.26 -10.83
C SER A 40 -10.04 -5.61 -10.74
N THR A 41 -8.73 -5.62 -10.98
CA THR A 41 -7.96 -6.86 -11.11
C THR A 41 -6.54 -6.69 -10.57
N ASP A 42 -6.08 -7.66 -9.77
CA ASP A 42 -4.67 -7.82 -9.39
C ASP A 42 -4.04 -8.89 -10.29
N LEU A 43 -3.12 -8.50 -11.17
CA LEU A 43 -2.32 -9.39 -12.02
C LEU A 43 -0.96 -9.69 -11.37
N SER A 44 -0.47 -10.91 -11.53
CA SER A 44 0.84 -11.35 -11.01
C SER A 44 1.55 -12.21 -12.06
N TYR A 45 2.79 -11.86 -12.35
CA TYR A 45 3.67 -12.56 -13.29
C TYR A 45 4.93 -12.97 -12.53
N GLU A 46 5.13 -14.28 -12.38
CA GLU A 46 6.20 -14.87 -11.59
C GLU A 46 7.38 -15.30 -12.45
N SER A 47 8.50 -15.64 -11.81
CA SER A 47 9.72 -16.14 -12.47
C SER A 47 10.31 -15.17 -13.51
N ILE A 48 10.15 -13.86 -13.29
CA ILE A 48 10.77 -12.83 -14.13
C ILE A 48 12.14 -12.48 -13.53
N PRO A 49 13.26 -12.68 -14.25
CA PRO A 49 14.58 -12.38 -13.73
C PRO A 49 14.75 -10.91 -13.32
N PRO A 50 15.54 -10.61 -12.26
CA PRO A 50 15.73 -9.25 -11.73
C PRO A 50 15.97 -8.13 -12.76
N PRO A 51 16.93 -8.24 -13.70
CA PRO A 51 17.16 -7.17 -14.67
C PRO A 51 15.98 -6.97 -15.63
N VAL A 52 15.30 -8.06 -16.01
CA VAL A 52 14.15 -8.03 -16.92
C VAL A 52 12.93 -7.43 -16.21
N GLY A 53 12.66 -7.82 -14.97
CA GLY A 53 11.51 -7.34 -14.22
C GLY A 53 11.59 -5.85 -13.89
N LEU A 54 12.78 -5.37 -13.51
CA LEU A 54 13.01 -3.94 -13.32
C LEU A 54 12.84 -3.16 -14.63
N GLN A 55 13.42 -3.66 -15.73
CA GLN A 55 13.27 -3.05 -17.05
C GLN A 55 11.80 -2.95 -17.45
N LEU A 56 11.03 -4.04 -17.31
CA LEU A 56 9.60 -4.06 -17.62
C LEU A 56 8.84 -3.03 -16.79
N ALA A 57 9.03 -3.01 -15.47
CA ALA A 57 8.34 -2.06 -14.59
C ALA A 57 8.64 -0.61 -14.97
N THR A 58 9.90 -0.27 -15.23
CA THR A 58 10.31 1.07 -15.67
C THR A 58 9.68 1.43 -17.02
N SER A 59 9.75 0.52 -18.01
CA SER A 59 9.17 0.77 -19.34
C SER A 59 7.65 0.94 -19.30
N PHE A 60 6.94 0.28 -18.39
CA PHE A 60 5.51 0.51 -18.22
C PHE A 60 5.18 1.89 -17.64
N CYS A 61 6.00 2.40 -16.71
CA CYS A 61 5.84 3.75 -16.17
C CYS A 61 6.06 4.84 -17.23
N GLU A 62 6.83 4.54 -18.28
CA GLU A 62 7.14 5.47 -19.38
C GLU A 62 6.18 5.31 -20.59
N ASP A 63 5.27 4.34 -20.58
CA ASP A 63 4.32 4.10 -21.67
C ASP A 63 3.05 4.96 -21.52
N PRO A 64 2.75 5.86 -22.48
CA PRO A 64 1.63 6.80 -22.35
C PRO A 64 0.23 6.15 -22.30
N GLU A 65 0.05 4.96 -22.87
CA GLU A 65 -1.24 4.27 -22.78
C GLU A 65 -1.40 3.57 -21.45
N ILE A 66 -0.31 3.04 -20.90
CA ILE A 66 -0.29 2.49 -19.55
C ILE A 66 -0.49 3.61 -18.52
N GLU A 67 0.18 4.75 -18.66
CA GLU A 67 -0.01 5.91 -17.81
C GLU A 67 -1.49 6.31 -17.75
N ARG A 68 -2.15 6.40 -18.91
CA ARG A 68 -3.58 6.73 -19.02
C ARG A 68 -4.50 5.68 -18.37
N ALA A 69 -4.09 4.42 -18.33
CA ALA A 69 -4.85 3.37 -17.65
C ALA A 69 -4.69 3.41 -16.12
N HIS A 70 -3.72 4.19 -15.62
CA HIS A 70 -3.41 4.36 -14.19
C HIS A 70 -3.29 3.05 -13.38
N PRO A 71 -2.60 2.00 -13.87
CA PRO A 71 -2.35 0.83 -13.05
C PRO A 71 -1.26 1.13 -12.00
N ARG A 72 -1.33 0.44 -10.85
CA ARG A 72 -0.21 0.41 -9.90
C ARG A 72 0.71 -0.75 -10.27
N ILE A 73 1.96 -0.46 -10.61
CA ILE A 73 2.93 -1.45 -11.08
C ILE A 73 4.02 -1.62 -10.02
N SER A 74 4.42 -2.86 -9.75
CA SER A 74 5.50 -3.13 -8.81
C SER A 74 6.23 -4.41 -9.20
N TYR A 75 7.54 -4.40 -9.07
CA TYR A 75 8.40 -5.56 -9.26
C TYR A 75 9.19 -5.87 -7.99
N ASN A 76 9.09 -7.10 -7.50
CA ASN A 76 9.86 -7.61 -6.37
C ASN A 76 10.97 -8.53 -6.90
N SER A 77 12.22 -8.08 -6.81
CA SER A 77 13.38 -8.84 -7.33
C SER A 77 13.73 -10.07 -6.50
N HIS A 78 13.36 -10.09 -5.22
CA HIS A 78 13.61 -11.24 -4.36
C HIS A 78 12.69 -12.40 -4.71
N THR A 79 11.40 -12.12 -4.93
CA THR A 79 10.42 -13.13 -5.33
C THR A 79 10.26 -13.27 -6.85
N GLN A 80 10.98 -12.47 -7.63
CA GLN A 80 10.94 -12.44 -9.09
C GLN A 80 9.52 -12.26 -9.63
N THR A 81 8.76 -11.37 -9.00
CA THR A 81 7.33 -11.18 -9.28
C THR A 81 7.03 -9.76 -9.74
N LEU A 82 6.47 -9.60 -10.94
CA LEU A 82 5.86 -8.36 -11.40
C LEU A 82 4.37 -8.41 -11.07
N THR A 83 3.86 -7.35 -10.46
CA THR A 83 2.45 -7.20 -10.11
C THR A 83 1.89 -5.95 -10.75
N VAL A 84 0.65 -6.05 -11.24
CA VAL A 84 -0.06 -4.94 -11.85
C VAL A 84 -1.47 -4.90 -11.28
N ARG A 85 -1.82 -3.82 -10.59
CA ARG A 85 -3.15 -3.60 -10.01
C ARG A 85 -3.91 -2.60 -10.87
N ILE A 86 -5.04 -3.02 -11.39
CA ILE A 86 -5.88 -2.26 -12.31
C ILE A 86 -7.16 -1.84 -11.57
N MET A 87 -7.52 -0.56 -11.69
CA MET A 87 -8.75 0.03 -11.12
C MET A 87 -9.01 -0.36 -9.66
N PRO A 88 -8.21 0.13 -8.69
CA PRO A 88 -8.49 -0.07 -7.27
C PRO A 88 -9.93 0.34 -6.90
N THR A 89 -10.57 -0.42 -6.01
CA THR A 89 -11.95 -0.14 -5.56
C THR A 89 -12.00 1.05 -4.60
N ARG A 90 -13.16 1.68 -4.39
CA ARG A 90 -13.24 2.85 -3.48
C ARG A 90 -12.82 2.55 -2.03
N ILE A 91 -13.19 1.39 -1.50
CA ILE A 91 -12.78 0.97 -0.15
C ILE A 91 -11.26 0.76 -0.05
N HIS A 92 -10.62 0.41 -1.16
CA HIS A 92 -9.17 0.25 -1.24
C HIS A 92 -8.49 1.55 -0.82
N ASP A 93 -8.90 2.66 -1.43
CA ASP A 93 -8.30 3.97 -1.21
C ASP A 93 -8.93 4.72 -0.02
N ALA A 94 -9.76 4.07 0.81
CA ALA A 94 -10.39 4.68 2.00
C ALA A 94 -9.39 5.22 3.04
N HIS A 95 -8.19 4.65 3.07
CA HIS A 95 -7.12 5.06 3.98
C HIS A 95 -6.48 6.39 3.58
N GLN A 96 -6.67 6.84 2.33
CA GLN A 96 -6.10 8.08 1.82
C GLN A 96 -6.70 9.32 2.52
N PRO A 97 -8.03 9.56 2.46
CA PRO A 97 -8.64 10.68 3.19
C PRO A 97 -8.51 10.53 4.71
N TRP A 98 -8.49 9.29 5.24
CA TRP A 98 -8.18 9.07 6.65
C TRP A 98 -6.79 9.62 7.03
N LEU A 99 -5.77 9.36 6.23
CA LEU A 99 -4.43 9.86 6.52
C LEU A 99 -4.35 11.40 6.36
N ASP A 100 -5.10 11.98 5.42
CA ASP A 100 -5.21 13.44 5.29
C ASP A 100 -5.85 14.07 6.54
N ASP A 101 -6.92 13.48 7.06
CA ASP A 101 -7.58 13.89 8.31
C ASP A 101 -6.61 13.77 9.51
N GLU A 102 -5.88 12.66 9.62
CA GLU A 102 -4.90 12.46 10.71
C GLU A 102 -3.75 13.48 10.63
N MET A 103 -3.24 13.78 9.43
CA MET A 103 -2.21 14.80 9.25
C MET A 103 -2.71 16.19 9.64
N LEU A 104 -3.98 16.52 9.36
CA LEU A 104 -4.62 17.75 9.83
C LEU A 104 -4.76 17.75 11.36
N ASN A 105 -5.21 16.65 11.96
CA ASN A 105 -5.38 16.52 13.42
C ASN A 105 -4.04 16.61 14.16
N MET A 106 -2.96 16.08 13.60
CA MET A 106 -1.61 16.26 14.12
C MET A 106 -1.20 17.74 14.20
N VAL A 107 -1.57 18.56 13.21
CA VAL A 107 -1.30 20.00 13.25
C VAL A 107 -2.21 20.69 14.27
N SER A 108 -3.51 20.41 14.23
CA SER A 108 -4.51 21.03 15.12
C SER A 108 -4.26 20.75 16.60
N SER A 109 -3.74 19.57 16.94
CA SER A 109 -3.36 19.19 18.31
C SER A 109 -2.01 19.76 18.76
N GLY A 110 -1.25 20.40 17.87
CA GLY A 110 0.10 20.90 18.14
C GLY A 110 1.19 19.83 18.15
N PHE A 111 0.85 18.57 17.85
CA PHE A 111 1.85 17.52 17.66
C PHE A 111 2.80 17.89 16.52
N LEU A 112 2.27 18.33 15.38
CA LEU A 112 3.06 18.93 14.29
C LEU A 112 2.94 20.45 14.31
N SER A 113 4.08 21.13 14.21
CA SER A 113 4.09 22.52 13.76
C SER A 113 3.88 22.59 12.24
N VAL A 114 3.52 23.77 11.72
CA VAL A 114 3.35 23.99 10.27
C VAL A 114 4.62 23.65 9.48
N PRO A 115 5.84 24.06 9.89
CA PRO A 115 7.07 23.66 9.20
C PRO A 115 7.29 22.14 9.17
N GLU A 116 6.97 21.45 10.28
CA GLU A 116 7.09 20.00 10.37
C GLU A 116 6.09 19.29 9.44
N LYS A 117 4.85 19.79 9.34
CA LYS A 117 3.89 19.31 8.34
C LYS A 117 4.37 19.55 6.92
N HIS A 118 4.97 20.71 6.62
CA HIS A 118 5.50 20.98 5.28
C HIS A 118 6.70 20.10 4.92
N PHE A 119 7.45 19.62 5.92
CA PHE A 119 8.54 18.67 5.75
C PHE A 119 8.04 17.27 5.37
N LEU A 120 6.84 16.88 5.80
CA LEU A 120 6.23 15.59 5.49
C LEU A 120 5.37 15.67 4.22
N LYS A 121 5.76 14.92 3.19
CA LYS A 121 5.00 14.82 1.94
C LYS A 121 4.18 13.54 1.95
N ARG A 122 2.86 13.66 1.78
CA ARG A 122 2.00 12.51 1.51
C ARG A 122 1.98 12.28 0.01
N LEU A 123 2.36 11.08 -0.44
CA LEU A 123 2.46 10.73 -1.86
C LEU A 123 1.60 9.53 -2.22
N VAL A 124 1.16 9.52 -3.48
CA VAL A 124 0.45 8.43 -4.18
C VAL A 124 0.94 8.37 -5.62
N GLY A 125 0.80 7.21 -6.27
CA GLY A 125 1.17 7.09 -7.69
C GLY A 125 2.66 7.29 -7.96
N THR A 126 3.50 7.19 -6.92
CA THR A 126 4.94 7.44 -7.01
C THR A 126 5.67 6.11 -6.92
N THR A 127 6.43 5.77 -7.96
CA THR A 127 7.29 4.58 -7.97
C THR A 127 8.59 4.87 -7.24
N PHE A 128 8.96 3.99 -6.31
CA PHE A 128 10.23 4.01 -5.61
C PHE A 128 11.14 2.87 -6.08
N GLN A 129 12.44 3.16 -6.14
CA GLN A 129 13.52 2.23 -6.47
C GLN A 129 14.68 2.44 -5.46
N GLY A 130 15.81 1.76 -5.66
CA GLY A 130 17.00 1.95 -4.81
C GLY A 130 16.93 1.22 -3.47
N PHE A 131 16.15 0.13 -3.41
CA PHE A 131 16.13 -0.77 -2.26
C PHE A 131 17.49 -1.45 -2.06
N VAL A 132 17.75 -1.93 -0.84
CA VAL A 132 18.95 -2.72 -0.53
C VAL A 132 18.74 -4.21 -0.84
N ALA A 133 19.83 -4.97 -0.88
CA ALA A 133 19.80 -6.41 -1.11
C ALA A 133 18.91 -7.15 -0.07
N PRO A 134 18.17 -8.21 -0.45
CA PRO A 134 18.10 -8.83 -1.78
C PRO A 134 17.12 -8.15 -2.77
N TYR A 135 16.58 -6.99 -2.41
CA TYR A 135 15.57 -6.25 -3.16
C TYR A 135 16.15 -5.22 -4.14
N GLY A 136 17.47 -5.20 -4.37
CA GLY A 136 18.15 -4.10 -5.07
C GLY A 136 17.71 -3.83 -6.51
N ALA A 137 17.04 -4.78 -7.16
CA ALA A 137 16.44 -4.59 -8.48
C ALA A 137 14.90 -4.48 -8.42
N SER A 138 14.34 -4.15 -7.27
CA SER A 138 12.90 -3.96 -7.09
C SER A 138 12.47 -2.55 -7.44
N SER A 139 11.22 -2.41 -7.87
CA SER A 139 10.52 -1.14 -8.01
C SER A 139 9.13 -1.28 -7.38
N LYS A 140 8.66 -0.27 -6.66
CA LYS A 140 7.39 -0.38 -5.97
C LYS A 140 6.66 0.94 -5.83
N GLU A 141 5.37 0.91 -6.10
CA GLU A 141 4.43 2.00 -5.83
C GLU A 141 3.57 1.62 -4.61
N PRO A 142 3.63 2.38 -3.51
CA PRO A 142 2.74 2.16 -2.37
C PRO A 142 1.35 2.72 -2.65
N ASP A 143 0.32 2.15 -2.02
CA ASP A 143 -1.02 2.72 -2.10
C ASP A 143 -1.09 4.14 -1.52
N THR A 144 -0.33 4.43 -0.46
CA THR A 144 0.03 5.77 0.02
C THR A 144 1.28 5.71 0.89
N CYS A 145 2.07 6.78 0.94
CA CYS A 145 3.19 6.89 1.87
C CYS A 145 3.37 8.29 2.47
N ILE A 146 4.15 8.37 3.55
CA ILE A 146 4.69 9.62 4.09
C ILE A 146 6.20 9.65 3.80
N LEU A 147 6.62 10.68 3.05
CA LEU A 147 7.99 10.95 2.65
C LEU A 147 8.49 12.23 3.33
N PRO A 148 9.44 12.15 4.27
CA PRO A 148 10.09 13.33 4.82
C PRO A 148 11.08 13.91 3.81
N ASP A 149 10.97 15.21 3.52
CA ASP A 149 11.93 16.06 2.80
C ASP A 149 12.68 15.40 1.63
N ALA A 150 11.93 15.04 0.59
CA ALA A 150 12.44 14.49 -0.68
C ALA A 150 13.51 13.39 -0.53
N GLN A 151 13.44 12.61 0.57
CA GLN A 151 14.28 11.43 0.75
C GLN A 151 14.06 10.44 -0.40
N HIS A 152 15.01 9.52 -0.60
CA HIS A 152 14.89 8.50 -1.65
C HIS A 152 13.79 7.48 -1.38
N LEU A 153 13.48 7.21 -0.11
CA LEU A 153 12.44 6.27 0.31
C LEU A 153 11.59 6.88 1.42
N PRO A 154 10.30 6.53 1.50
CA PRO A 154 9.40 7.00 2.55
C PRO A 154 9.72 6.38 3.91
N THR A 155 9.23 7.00 4.99
CA THR A 155 9.34 6.46 6.35
C THR A 155 8.12 5.63 6.75
N LEU A 156 6.92 6.02 6.32
CA LEU A 156 5.69 5.27 6.58
C LEU A 156 5.04 4.84 5.26
N ILE A 157 4.63 3.58 5.21
CA ILE A 157 3.94 2.98 4.07
C ILE A 157 2.55 2.53 4.51
N PHE A 158 1.54 2.76 3.66
CA PHE A 158 0.20 2.23 3.81
C PHE A 158 -0.14 1.43 2.56
N GLU A 159 -0.44 0.15 2.74
CA GLU A 159 -0.86 -0.75 1.69
C GLU A 159 -2.19 -1.38 2.07
N THR A 160 -3.05 -1.60 1.09
CA THR A 160 -4.38 -2.14 1.32
C THR A 160 -4.69 -3.23 0.32
N GLY A 161 -5.60 -4.11 0.70
CA GLY A 161 -6.07 -5.12 -0.23
C GLY A 161 -7.10 -6.04 0.37
N TRP A 162 -7.72 -6.79 -0.53
CA TRP A 162 -8.61 -7.87 -0.14
C TRP A 162 -7.82 -9.03 0.45
N SER A 163 -8.49 -9.83 1.27
CA SER A 163 -7.92 -11.00 1.93
C SER A 163 -7.27 -12.01 0.97
N LYS A 164 -7.76 -12.05 -0.27
CA LYS A 164 -7.15 -12.85 -1.34
C LYS A 164 -5.73 -12.39 -1.65
N SER A 165 -5.48 -11.09 -1.63
CA SER A 165 -4.19 -10.46 -1.92
C SER A 165 -3.25 -10.43 -0.70
N TRP A 166 -3.65 -10.97 0.44
CA TRP A 166 -2.85 -10.95 1.68
C TRP A 166 -1.44 -11.56 1.54
N PRO A 167 -1.23 -12.72 0.88
CA PRO A 167 0.13 -13.24 0.67
C PRO A 167 1.03 -12.29 -0.13
N ARG A 168 0.45 -11.45 -0.99
CA ARG A 168 1.20 -10.41 -1.71
C ARG A 168 1.56 -9.25 -0.79
N LEU A 169 0.58 -8.75 -0.02
CA LEU A 169 0.80 -7.66 0.93
C LEU A 169 1.85 -8.01 1.98
N ASP A 170 1.91 -9.28 2.41
CA ASP A 170 2.94 -9.76 3.33
C ASP A 170 4.35 -9.69 2.72
N ARG A 171 4.51 -10.07 1.45
CA ARG A 171 5.78 -9.90 0.71
C ARG A 171 6.13 -8.44 0.45
N ASP A 172 5.11 -7.62 0.19
CA ASP A 172 5.26 -6.18 -0.02
C ASP A 172 5.78 -5.49 1.26
N LYS A 173 5.26 -5.89 2.43
CA LYS A 173 5.82 -5.50 3.74
C LYS A 173 7.30 -5.84 3.84
N ASP A 174 7.70 -7.06 3.49
CA ASP A 174 9.11 -7.47 3.58
C ASP A 174 10.00 -6.65 2.66
N LEU A 175 9.59 -6.42 1.42
CA LEU A 175 10.30 -5.55 0.49
C LEU A 175 10.48 -4.15 1.09
N TRP A 176 9.41 -3.56 1.65
CA TRP A 176 9.48 -2.24 2.26
C TRP A 176 10.37 -2.20 3.51
N LEU A 177 10.23 -3.15 4.43
CA LEU A 177 10.97 -3.12 5.70
C LEU A 177 12.41 -3.59 5.57
N LEU A 178 12.69 -4.61 4.76
CA LEU A 178 14.04 -5.14 4.57
C LEU A 178 14.77 -4.39 3.46
N GLY A 179 14.14 -4.27 2.29
CA GLY A 179 14.70 -3.54 1.16
C GLY A 179 14.75 -2.03 1.38
N GLY A 180 13.83 -1.46 2.17
CA GLY A 180 13.84 -0.04 2.50
C GLY A 180 14.63 0.32 3.75
N ALA A 181 15.37 -0.63 4.32
CA ALA A 181 16.16 -0.38 5.52
C ALA A 181 17.34 0.58 5.25
N PRO A 182 17.69 1.45 6.21
CA PRO A 182 17.00 1.69 7.48
C PRO A 182 15.84 2.69 7.39
N THR A 183 15.59 3.29 6.22
CA THR A 183 14.74 4.46 6.01
C THR A 183 13.26 4.20 6.29
N VAL A 184 12.66 3.15 5.71
CA VAL A 184 11.26 2.79 5.97
C VAL A 184 11.13 2.34 7.41
N GLN A 185 10.35 3.02 8.23
CA GLN A 185 10.20 2.76 9.67
C GLN A 185 9.05 1.79 9.96
N GLN A 186 7.91 1.97 9.28
CA GLN A 186 6.72 1.15 9.49
C GLN A 186 5.92 0.93 8.21
N VAL A 187 5.25 -0.22 8.17
CA VAL A 187 4.29 -0.59 7.11
C VAL A 187 2.94 -0.90 7.76
N PHE A 188 1.91 -0.20 7.31
CA PHE A 188 0.52 -0.40 7.69
C PHE A 188 -0.17 -1.22 6.60
N LEU A 189 -0.59 -2.44 6.92
CA LEU A 189 -1.34 -3.31 6.02
C LEU A 189 -2.82 -3.29 6.40
N ILE A 190 -3.67 -2.85 5.49
CA ILE A 190 -5.13 -2.85 5.65
C ILE A 190 -5.71 -4.03 4.86
N ARG A 191 -6.41 -4.90 5.57
CA ARG A 191 -7.03 -6.10 4.99
C ARG A 191 -8.54 -5.99 5.03
N TRP A 192 -9.17 -6.11 3.87
CA TRP A 192 -10.61 -6.24 3.75
C TRP A 192 -11.03 -7.69 3.47
N SER A 193 -12.15 -8.14 4.03
CA SER A 193 -12.75 -9.45 3.70
C SER A 193 -14.25 -9.32 3.46
N LYS A 194 -14.74 -9.90 2.36
CA LYS A 194 -16.17 -10.10 2.16
C LYS A 194 -16.65 -11.26 3.04
N LEU A 195 -17.76 -11.06 3.73
CA LEU A 195 -18.45 -12.02 4.57
C LEU A 195 -19.79 -12.41 3.94
N SER A 196 -20.45 -13.41 4.51
CA SER A 196 -21.85 -13.74 4.17
C SER A 196 -22.78 -12.56 4.49
N GLY A 197 -23.94 -12.52 3.82
CA GLY A 197 -24.90 -11.43 4.01
C GLY A 197 -24.43 -10.09 3.47
N ASN A 198 -23.53 -10.09 2.48
CA ASN A 198 -23.03 -8.88 1.83
C ASN A 198 -22.30 -7.93 2.79
N ARG A 199 -21.67 -8.49 3.83
CA ARG A 199 -20.93 -7.74 4.84
C ARG A 199 -19.45 -7.67 4.51
N VAL A 200 -18.76 -6.65 5.01
CA VAL A 200 -17.31 -6.49 4.87
C VAL A 200 -16.68 -6.28 6.24
N LYS A 201 -15.73 -7.14 6.60
CA LYS A 201 -14.84 -6.91 7.74
C LYS A 201 -13.54 -6.26 7.30
N GLY A 202 -12.89 -5.57 8.21
CA GLY A 202 -11.60 -4.90 7.99
C GLY A 202 -10.68 -5.05 9.19
N GLU A 203 -9.39 -5.21 8.94
CA GLU A 203 -8.32 -5.31 9.95
C GLU A 203 -7.15 -4.44 9.48
N ILE A 204 -6.46 -3.76 10.41
CA ILE A 204 -5.22 -3.02 10.14
C ILE A 204 -4.09 -3.60 10.99
N HIS A 205 -2.97 -3.90 10.33
CA HIS A 205 -1.77 -4.45 10.95
C HIS A 205 -0.61 -3.48 10.78
N VAL A 206 0.11 -3.18 11.86
CA VAL A 206 1.28 -2.31 11.87
C VAL A 206 2.52 -3.16 12.04
N TYR A 207 3.42 -3.10 11.07
CA TYR A 207 4.69 -3.80 11.11
C TYR A 207 5.85 -2.81 11.21
N GLY A 208 6.88 -3.21 11.93
CA GLY A 208 8.19 -2.53 11.96
C GLY A 208 9.31 -3.57 11.98
N ARG A 209 10.51 -3.15 12.36
CA ARG A 209 11.64 -4.08 12.59
C ARG A 209 11.87 -4.28 14.08
N ASP A 210 12.22 -5.50 14.47
CA ASP A 210 12.69 -5.81 15.81
C ASP A 210 14.15 -5.39 16.03
N GLY A 211 14.70 -5.70 17.22
CA GLY A 211 16.11 -5.39 17.55
C GLY A 211 17.16 -6.09 16.69
N THR A 212 16.76 -7.11 15.91
CA THR A 212 17.63 -7.81 14.94
C THR A 212 17.46 -7.30 13.51
N GLY A 213 16.58 -6.31 13.30
CA GLY A 213 16.25 -5.76 11.99
C GLY A 213 15.22 -6.59 11.22
N GLN A 214 14.58 -7.59 11.84
CA GLN A 214 13.60 -8.45 11.17
C GLN A 214 12.18 -7.87 11.26
N PRO A 215 11.37 -8.00 10.20
CA PRO A 215 9.96 -7.58 10.22
C PRO A 215 9.19 -8.27 11.34
N THR A 216 8.52 -7.47 12.17
CA THR A 216 7.68 -7.97 13.28
C THR A 216 6.36 -7.21 13.34
N LEU A 217 5.30 -7.90 13.77
CA LEU A 217 3.99 -7.30 14.00
C LEU A 217 4.03 -6.51 15.31
N LEU A 218 3.81 -5.20 15.23
CA LEU A 218 3.78 -4.31 16.40
C LEU A 218 2.38 -4.21 16.99
N GLN A 219 1.36 -4.13 16.12
CA GLN A 219 -0.03 -3.98 16.53
C GLN A 219 -0.97 -4.50 15.45
N ALA A 220 -2.11 -5.05 15.84
CA ALA A 220 -3.23 -5.34 14.95
C ALA A 220 -4.53 -4.87 15.59
N GLU A 221 -5.40 -4.24 14.81
CA GLU A 221 -6.68 -3.72 15.29
C GLU A 221 -7.80 -4.02 14.27
N PRO A 222 -8.99 -4.47 14.71
CA PRO A 222 -10.14 -4.58 13.83
C PRO A 222 -10.70 -3.19 13.47
N ILE A 223 -10.95 -2.98 12.18
CA ILE A 223 -11.69 -1.84 11.65
C ILE A 223 -13.20 -2.18 11.68
N PHE A 224 -13.60 -3.32 11.14
CA PHE A 224 -14.97 -3.83 11.26
C PHE A 224 -14.92 -5.32 11.57
N PRO A 225 -15.73 -5.85 12.50
CA PRO A 225 -16.66 -5.12 13.36
C PRO A 225 -15.98 -4.19 14.35
N VAL A 226 -16.70 -3.17 14.80
CA VAL A 226 -16.26 -2.30 15.89
C VAL A 226 -16.23 -3.14 17.18
N PRO A 227 -15.10 -3.25 17.90
CA PRO A 227 -15.07 -3.95 19.18
C PRO A 227 -15.97 -3.27 20.21
N LEU A 228 -16.75 -4.07 20.93
CA LEU A 228 -17.69 -3.57 21.94
C LEU A 228 -16.97 -3.01 23.17
N ASP A 229 -15.85 -3.61 23.54
CA ASP A 229 -15.04 -3.27 24.71
C ASP A 229 -14.07 -2.11 24.45
N LYS A 230 -13.56 -2.00 23.22
CA LYS A 230 -12.57 -0.99 22.85
C LYS A 230 -12.90 -0.35 21.49
N PRO A 231 -13.95 0.49 21.40
CA PRO A 231 -14.34 1.10 20.14
C PRO A 231 -13.36 2.19 19.66
N ASN A 232 -12.57 2.78 20.56
CA ASN A 232 -11.66 3.90 20.24
C ASN A 232 -10.21 3.43 20.17
N GLN A 233 -9.90 2.49 19.27
CA GLN A 233 -8.51 2.03 19.11
C GLN A 233 -7.67 3.06 18.37
N THR A 234 -6.39 3.09 18.72
CA THR A 234 -5.41 3.97 18.11
C THR A 234 -4.16 3.19 17.71
N LEU A 235 -3.49 3.67 16.67
CA LEU A 235 -2.20 3.14 16.22
C LEU A 235 -1.11 4.17 16.54
N GLN A 236 -0.08 3.76 17.26
CA GLN A 236 0.97 4.67 17.70
C GLN A 236 2.04 4.87 16.63
N ILE A 237 2.39 6.13 16.41
CA ILE A 237 3.58 6.53 15.66
C ILE A 237 4.43 7.49 16.50
N THR A 238 5.74 7.32 16.50
CA THR A 238 6.67 8.26 17.12
C THR A 238 7.14 9.31 16.12
N ARG A 239 7.67 10.44 16.61
CA ARG A 239 8.34 11.41 15.74
C ARG A 239 9.51 10.79 14.99
N ALA A 240 10.33 9.97 15.65
CA ALA A 240 11.43 9.28 14.98
C ALA A 240 10.95 8.38 13.83
N GLN A 241 9.81 7.70 14.01
CA GLN A 241 9.20 6.89 12.95
C GLN A 241 8.69 7.77 11.80
N LEU A 242 8.12 8.93 12.10
CA LEU A 242 7.57 9.83 11.11
C LEU A 242 8.65 10.57 10.31
N PHE A 243 9.70 11.07 10.97
CA PHE A 243 10.74 11.93 10.38
C PHE A 243 12.06 11.21 10.06
N GLY A 244 12.22 9.96 10.47
CA GLY A 244 13.50 9.24 10.38
C GLY A 244 14.58 9.91 11.24
N ALA A 245 15.75 10.15 10.65
CA ALA A 245 16.89 10.75 11.35
C ALA A 245 16.69 12.25 11.70
N LYS A 246 15.67 12.92 11.15
CA LYS A 246 15.45 14.35 11.40
C LYS A 246 14.70 14.55 12.72
N VAL A 247 15.34 15.22 13.67
CA VAL A 247 14.69 15.74 14.87
C VAL A 247 14.68 17.27 14.81
N PHE A 248 13.50 17.87 14.94
CA PHE A 248 13.35 19.32 14.98
C PHE A 248 13.78 19.88 16.35
N PRO A 249 14.36 21.09 16.43
CA PRO A 249 14.77 21.69 17.71
C PRO A 249 13.64 21.72 18.74
N GLY A 250 13.95 21.33 19.98
CA GLY A 250 12.99 21.32 21.08
C GLY A 250 11.93 20.20 21.02
N ARG A 251 12.08 19.23 20.10
CA ARG A 251 11.19 18.06 20.03
C ARG A 251 11.88 16.81 20.55
N ASN A 252 11.10 15.92 21.14
CA ASN A 252 11.58 14.61 21.56
C ASN A 252 11.26 13.57 20.47
N PRO A 253 12.25 12.81 19.96
CA PRO A 253 12.02 11.75 18.97
C PRO A 253 11.01 10.67 19.42
N THR A 254 10.83 10.49 20.73
CA THR A 254 9.91 9.49 21.29
C THR A 254 8.50 10.01 21.54
N ASP A 255 8.21 11.29 21.25
CA ASP A 255 6.84 11.80 21.32
C ASP A 255 5.94 11.00 20.39
N THR A 256 4.78 10.57 20.89
CA THR A 256 3.84 9.71 20.17
C THR A 256 2.62 10.48 19.71
N TYR A 257 2.12 10.12 18.54
CA TYR A 257 0.78 10.45 18.08
C TYR A 257 -0.03 9.17 17.89
N ASN A 258 -1.32 9.27 18.15
CA ASN A 258 -2.27 8.16 18.15
C ASN A 258 -3.20 8.30 16.93
N LEU A 259 -2.91 7.59 15.83
CA LEU A 259 -3.77 7.57 14.66
C LEU A 259 -5.11 6.90 15.02
N SER A 260 -6.23 7.56 14.73
CA SER A 260 -7.56 7.07 15.11
C SER A 260 -8.09 5.99 14.17
N VAL A 261 -8.33 4.77 14.67
CA VAL A 261 -9.03 3.71 13.91
C VAL A 261 -10.51 4.06 13.71
N ALA A 262 -11.10 4.84 14.62
CA ALA A 262 -12.47 5.35 14.45
C ALA A 262 -12.59 6.29 13.23
N ASN A 263 -11.59 7.14 12.99
CA ASN A 263 -11.56 7.99 11.80
C ASN A 263 -11.37 7.18 10.50
N LEU A 264 -10.59 6.09 10.56
CA LEU A 264 -10.48 5.15 9.44
C LEU A 264 -11.83 4.51 9.12
N ARG A 265 -12.60 4.10 10.14
CA ARG A 265 -13.96 3.58 9.94
C ARG A 265 -14.89 4.60 9.31
N ALA A 266 -14.86 5.84 9.82
CA ALA A 266 -15.70 6.91 9.30
C ALA A 266 -15.44 7.20 7.82
N ASN A 267 -14.18 7.12 7.40
CA ASN A 267 -13.78 7.24 6.00
C ASN A 267 -14.12 5.99 5.15
N ALA A 268 -14.04 4.78 5.73
CA ALA A 268 -14.30 3.53 5.00
C ALA A 268 -15.79 3.18 4.84
N ASP A 269 -16.63 3.44 5.85
CA ASP A 269 -18.08 3.15 5.86
C ASP A 269 -18.80 3.63 4.58
N PRO A 270 -18.69 4.91 4.16
CA PRO A 270 -19.40 5.38 2.98
C PRO A 270 -18.95 4.66 1.70
N PHE A 271 -17.67 4.28 1.58
CA PHE A 271 -17.18 3.53 0.44
C PHE A 271 -17.63 2.07 0.45
N ILE A 272 -17.70 1.43 1.62
CA ILE A 272 -18.29 0.09 1.78
C ILE A 272 -19.75 0.10 1.30
N ARG A 273 -20.54 1.07 1.76
CA ARG A 273 -21.95 1.21 1.39
C ARG A 273 -22.15 1.56 -0.08
N PHE A 274 -21.32 2.44 -0.63
CA PHE A 274 -21.37 2.81 -2.04
C PHE A 274 -21.11 1.59 -2.95
N MET A 275 -20.24 0.68 -2.53
CA MET A 275 -19.98 -0.59 -3.22
C MET A 275 -21.12 -1.62 -3.02
N GLY A 276 -22.17 -1.25 -2.30
CA GLY A 276 -23.34 -2.08 -2.04
C GLY A 276 -23.18 -3.01 -0.84
N PHE A 277 -22.09 -2.93 -0.07
CA PHE A 277 -21.83 -3.80 1.09
C PHE A 277 -22.30 -3.15 2.41
N ILE A 278 -22.31 -3.94 3.49
CA ILE A 278 -22.58 -3.48 4.86
C ILE A 278 -21.32 -3.69 5.71
N PRO A 279 -20.81 -2.71 6.46
CA PRO A 279 -19.72 -2.95 7.40
C PRO A 279 -20.10 -4.02 8.43
N ALA A 280 -19.17 -4.93 8.72
CA ALA A 280 -19.38 -5.98 9.71
C ALA A 280 -19.58 -5.40 11.12
#